data_AF-A0A847FPL2-F1
#
_entry.id   AF-A0A847FPL2-F1
#
_cell.length_a   1.000
_cell.length_b   1.000
_cell.length_c   1.000
_cell.angle_alpha   90.00
_cell.angle_beta   90.00
_cell.angle_gamma   90.00
#
_symmetry.space_group_name_H-M   'P 1'
#
loop_
_entity.id
_entity.type
_entity.pdbx_description
1 polymer ?
#
loop_
_entity_poly.entity_id
_entity_poly.type
_entity_poly.pdbx_seq_one_letter_code
_entity_poly.pdbx_strand_id
1 'polypeptide(L)'
;MKKSRVVVLFGDSLFIDSIEASLQGRRDLGLVRIHSSVNDVVEKLKVLGPDLIIFDSMDSRIQFVVPFLRDRPDIPLLCLDVDTSRVIVVSGEHHLAPSARDLANLIELQTNHHEVALAA
;
A
#
# COMPACT_ATOMS: atom_id res chain seq x y z
N MET A 1 23.61 10.98 4.49
CA MET A 1 22.66 10.33 5.42
C MET A 1 21.52 9.78 4.58
N LYS A 2 21.16 8.49 4.70
CA LYS A 2 19.98 7.95 3.98
C LYS A 2 18.72 8.59 4.58
N LYS A 3 17.84 9.11 3.73
CA LYS A 3 16.53 9.62 4.15
C LYS A 3 15.75 8.48 4.78
N SER A 4 15.17 8.71 5.96
CA SER A 4 14.30 7.74 6.61
C SER A 4 13.04 7.54 5.76
N ARG A 5 12.65 6.29 5.54
CA ARG A 5 11.46 5.96 4.75
C ARG A 5 10.23 6.19 5.61
N VAL A 6 9.30 7.03 5.17
CA VAL A 6 8.05 7.29 5.87
C VAL A 6 7.10 6.14 5.59
N VAL A 7 6.72 5.41 6.65
CA VAL A 7 5.77 4.30 6.56
C VAL A 7 4.54 4.66 7.38
N VAL A 8 3.39 4.68 6.71
CA VAL A 8 2.11 4.91 7.40
C VAL A 8 1.51 3.57 7.80
N LEU A 9 1.09 3.48 9.06
CA LEU A 9 0.30 2.39 9.60
C LEU A 9 -1.15 2.87 9.70
N PHE A 10 -2.08 2.23 9.00
CA PHE A 10 -3.49 2.57 9.03
C PHE A 10 -4.29 1.47 9.76
N GLY A 11 -5.15 1.91 10.69
CA GLY A 11 -6.07 1.04 11.41
C GLY A 11 -5.93 1.13 12.91
N ASP A 12 -6.82 0.42 13.61
CA ASP A 12 -6.89 0.36 15.09
C ASP A 12 -6.87 -1.08 15.60
N SER A 13 -6.49 -2.05 14.76
CA SER A 13 -6.40 -3.44 15.21
C SER A 13 -5.15 -3.64 16.07
N LEU A 14 -5.25 -4.55 17.05
CA LEU A 14 -4.13 -4.99 17.88
C LEU A 14 -2.94 -5.48 17.05
N PHE A 15 -3.22 -5.98 15.86
CA PHE A 15 -2.19 -6.43 14.95
C PHE A 15 -1.33 -5.27 14.44
N ILE A 16 -1.95 -4.14 14.05
CA ILE A 16 -1.20 -2.94 13.66
C ILE A 16 -0.45 -2.37 14.87
N ASP A 17 -1.02 -2.42 16.08
CA ASP A 17 -0.33 -2.02 17.32
C ASP A 17 0.95 -2.83 17.55
N SER A 18 0.88 -4.15 17.37
CA SER A 18 2.03 -5.05 17.46
C SER A 18 3.11 -4.71 16.44
N ILE A 19 2.72 -4.39 15.19
CA ILE A 19 3.65 -3.99 14.13
C ILE A 19 4.31 -2.66 14.47
N GLU A 20 3.54 -1.67 14.91
CA GLU A 20 4.07 -0.38 15.31
C GLU A 20 5.13 -0.54 16.40
N ALA A 21 4.81 -1.28 17.46
CA ALA A 21 5.75 -1.57 18.55
C ALA A 21 7.00 -2.32 18.07
N SER A 22 6.84 -3.31 17.19
CA SER A 22 7.95 -4.13 16.68
C SER A 22 8.89 -3.38 15.75
N LEU A 23 8.37 -2.39 15.03
CA LEU A 23 9.17 -1.56 14.11
C LEU A 23 9.67 -0.27 14.77
N GLN A 24 9.16 0.07 15.97
CA GLN A 24 9.58 1.24 16.72
C GLN A 24 11.09 1.19 17.02
N GLY A 25 11.77 2.33 16.85
CA GLY A 25 13.22 2.44 17.12
C GLY A 25 14.12 2.10 15.93
N ARG A 26 13.57 1.60 14.81
CA ARG A 26 14.29 1.49 13.54
C ARG A 26 14.60 2.89 12.98
N ARG A 27 15.88 3.29 13.03
CA ARG A 27 16.32 4.63 12.60
C ARG A 27 16.15 4.89 11.10
N ASP A 28 15.97 3.85 10.30
CA ASP A 28 15.74 3.92 8.87
C ASP A 28 14.26 4.06 8.47
N LEU A 29 13.34 3.96 9.44
CA LEU A 29 11.90 4.06 9.23
C LEU A 29 11.31 5.20 10.07
N GLY A 30 10.55 6.08 9.42
CA GLY A 30 9.68 7.06 10.06
C GLY A 30 8.27 6.50 10.11
N LEU A 31 7.87 5.89 11.23
CA LEU A 31 6.53 5.34 11.39
C LEU A 31 5.54 6.44 11.74
N VAL A 32 4.39 6.46 11.08
CA VAL A 32 3.27 7.36 11.37
C VAL A 32 1.97 6.56 11.45
N ARG A 33 1.30 6.58 12.60
CA ARG A 33 -0.02 5.97 12.75
C ARG A 33 -1.12 6.90 12.26
N ILE A 34 -2.04 6.36 11.46
CA ILE A 34 -3.35 6.96 11.19
C ILE A 34 -4.43 6.01 11.71
N HIS A 35 -5.14 6.46 12.73
CA HIS A 35 -6.29 5.75 13.27
C HIS A 35 -7.45 5.78 12.27
N SER A 36 -8.22 4.70 12.24
CA SER A 36 -9.30 4.52 11.28
C SER A 36 -10.51 5.43 11.54
N SER A 37 -10.57 6.08 12.71
CA SER A 37 -11.56 7.10 13.07
C SER A 37 -11.34 8.43 12.34
N VAL A 38 -10.21 8.59 11.66
CA VAL A 38 -9.92 9.79 10.86
C VAL A 38 -10.73 9.75 9.57
N ASN A 39 -11.54 10.77 9.31
CA ASN A 39 -12.38 10.84 8.10
C ASN A 39 -11.59 11.31 6.86
N ASP A 40 -10.57 12.15 7.03
CA ASP A 40 -9.79 12.75 5.94
C ASP A 40 -8.46 12.03 5.67
N VAL A 41 -8.49 10.69 5.66
CA VAL A 41 -7.29 9.85 5.53
C VAL A 41 -6.48 10.21 4.29
N VAL A 42 -7.14 10.37 3.14
CA VAL A 42 -6.48 10.65 1.86
C VAL A 42 -5.70 11.97 1.89
N GLU A 43 -6.29 13.03 2.43
CA GLU A 43 -5.62 14.33 2.52
C GLU A 43 -4.44 14.28 3.49
N LYS A 44 -4.57 13.56 4.61
CA LYS A 44 -3.42 13.32 5.49
C LYS A 44 -2.30 12.56 4.79
N LEU A 45 -2.62 11.52 4.02
CA LEU A 45 -1.63 10.76 3.26
C LEU A 45 -0.91 11.64 2.22
N LYS A 46 -1.64 12.54 1.55
CA LYS A 46 -1.04 13.50 0.60
C LYS A 46 -0.05 14.44 1.29
N VAL A 47 -0.39 14.96 2.46
CA VAL A 47 0.49 15.84 3.24
C VAL A 47 1.71 15.09 3.79
N LEU A 48 1.51 13.85 4.27
CA LEU A 48 2.59 13.03 4.82
C LEU A 48 3.57 12.55 3.75
N GLY A 49 3.10 12.31 2.52
CA GLY A 49 3.92 11.80 1.42
C GLY A 49 4.63 10.48 1.77
N PRO A 50 3.89 9.40 2.13
CA PRO A 50 4.49 8.16 2.56
C PRO A 50 5.23 7.44 1.41
N ASP A 51 6.25 6.68 1.78
CA ASP A 51 6.94 5.75 0.89
C ASP A 51 6.27 4.36 0.86
N LEU A 52 5.39 4.08 1.84
CA LEU A 52 4.64 2.83 1.99
C LEU A 52 3.45 3.03 2.93
N ILE A 53 2.33 2.34 2.67
CA ILE A 53 1.20 2.26 3.61
C ILE A 53 0.97 0.80 3.98
N ILE A 54 0.72 0.54 5.26
CA ILE A 54 0.39 -0.79 5.80
C ILE A 54 -0.99 -0.73 6.43
N PHE A 55 -1.85 -1.71 6.13
CA PHE A 55 -3.16 -1.83 6.75
C PHE A 55 -3.61 -3.28 6.85
N ASP A 56 -4.57 -3.52 7.72
CA ASP A 56 -5.26 -4.79 7.87
C ASP A 56 -6.27 -4.98 6.73
N SER A 57 -6.13 -6.07 5.97
CA SER A 57 -6.96 -6.35 4.80
C SER A 57 -8.44 -6.59 5.14
N MET A 58 -8.74 -6.96 6.38
CA MET A 58 -10.09 -7.23 6.85
C MET A 58 -10.77 -5.99 7.46
N ASP A 59 -10.09 -4.85 7.52
CA ASP A 59 -10.67 -3.60 8.04
C ASP A 59 -11.63 -2.98 7.02
N SER A 60 -12.91 -2.85 7.39
CA SER A 60 -13.97 -2.30 6.53
C SER A 60 -13.77 -0.82 6.16
N ARG A 61 -12.84 -0.12 6.80
CA ARG A 61 -12.55 1.32 6.62
C ARG A 61 -11.48 1.58 5.57
N ILE A 62 -10.98 0.54 4.90
CA ILE A 62 -9.98 0.66 3.81
C ILE A 62 -10.56 1.11 2.47
N GLN A 63 -11.78 1.65 2.44
CA GLN A 63 -12.46 2.09 1.20
C GLN A 63 -11.69 3.19 0.44
N PHE A 64 -10.79 3.91 1.12
CA PHE A 64 -9.94 4.93 0.51
C PHE A 64 -8.80 4.35 -0.34
N VAL A 65 -8.47 3.07 -0.20
CA VAL A 65 -7.30 2.43 -0.83
C VAL A 65 -7.33 2.52 -2.35
N VAL A 66 -8.45 2.14 -2.97
CA VAL A 66 -8.57 2.16 -4.44
C VAL A 66 -8.52 3.60 -5.01
N PRO A 67 -9.27 4.58 -4.46
CA PRO A 67 -9.09 5.98 -4.83
C PRO A 67 -7.65 6.49 -4.65
N PHE A 68 -6.99 6.12 -3.55
CA PHE A 68 -5.60 6.53 -3.29
C PHE A 68 -4.62 5.96 -4.32
N LEU A 69 -4.74 4.68 -4.67
CA LEU A 69 -3.90 4.06 -5.72
C LEU A 69 -4.08 4.70 -7.09
N ARG A 70 -5.29 5.17 -7.42
CA ARG A 70 -5.54 5.90 -8.67
C ARG A 70 -4.80 7.23 -8.71
N ASP A 71 -4.71 7.92 -7.57
CA ASP A 71 -4.02 9.22 -7.49
C ASP A 71 -2.49 9.06 -7.35
N ARG A 72 -2.04 8.01 -6.64
CA ARG A 72 -0.64 7.75 -6.27
C ARG A 72 -0.26 6.28 -6.53
N PRO A 73 -0.24 5.82 -7.79
CA PRO A 73 0.08 4.43 -8.13
C PRO A 73 1.50 4.04 -7.72
N ASP A 74 2.40 5.02 -7.60
CA ASP A 74 3.81 4.87 -7.24
C ASP A 74 4.05 4.55 -5.75
N ILE A 75 3.02 4.67 -4.91
CA ILE A 75 3.14 4.35 -3.48
C ILE A 75 2.61 2.93 -3.24
N PRO A 76 3.49 1.96 -2.93
CA PRO A 76 3.06 0.60 -2.65
C PRO A 76 2.29 0.51 -1.33
N LEU A 77 1.40 -0.46 -1.27
CA LEU A 77 0.59 -0.79 -0.10
C LEU A 77 0.87 -2.22 0.34
N LEU A 78 0.93 -2.45 1.65
CA LEU A 78 0.95 -3.78 2.24
C LEU A 78 -0.40 -4.05 2.91
N CYS A 79 -1.18 -4.92 2.29
CA CYS A 79 -2.38 -5.47 2.90
C CYS A 79 -1.96 -6.69 3.72
N LEU A 80 -2.29 -6.68 5.00
CA LEU A 80 -1.95 -7.78 5.88
C LEU A 80 -3.19 -8.64 6.11
N ASP A 81 -3.07 -9.93 5.86
CA ASP A 81 -4.08 -10.92 6.19
C ASP A 81 -3.60 -11.65 7.46
N VAL A 82 -4.24 -11.31 8.58
CA VAL A 82 -3.90 -11.85 9.91
C VAL A 82 -4.27 -13.33 10.00
N ASP A 83 -5.37 -13.73 9.38
CA ASP A 83 -5.89 -15.09 9.46
C ASP A 83 -4.98 -16.08 8.73
N THR A 84 -4.37 -15.65 7.63
CA THR A 84 -3.46 -16.49 6.83
C THR A 84 -1.98 -16.17 7.02
N SER A 85 -1.64 -15.17 7.85
CA SER A 85 -0.27 -14.66 8.02
C SER A 85 0.40 -14.27 6.69
N ARG A 86 -0.39 -13.77 5.75
CA ARG A 86 0.08 -13.34 4.43
C ARG A 86 0.20 -11.83 4.34
N VAL A 87 1.21 -11.40 3.61
CA VAL A 87 1.38 -10.00 3.21
C VAL A 87 1.13 -9.93 1.71
N ILE A 88 0.18 -9.10 1.30
CA ILE A 88 -0.12 -8.84 -0.10
C ILE A 88 0.42 -7.46 -0.43
N VAL A 89 1.34 -7.41 -1.39
CA VAL A 89 1.80 -6.14 -1.95
C VAL A 89 0.81 -5.71 -3.01
N VAL A 90 0.20 -4.54 -2.83
CA VAL A 90 -0.64 -3.90 -3.83
C VAL A 90 0.09 -2.67 -4.35
N SER A 91 0.35 -2.64 -5.65
CA SER A 91 0.99 -1.53 -6.33
C SER A 91 0.26 -1.27 -7.66
N GLY A 92 0.37 -0.05 -8.15
CA GLY A 92 -0.26 0.35 -9.40
C GLY A 92 0.76 0.91 -10.39
N GLU A 93 0.36 0.94 -11.65
CA GLU A 93 1.07 1.66 -12.70
C GLU A 93 0.06 2.40 -13.56
N HIS A 94 0.46 3.56 -14.09
CA HIS A 94 -0.33 4.27 -15.08
C HIS A 94 0.16 3.96 -16.48
N HIS A 95 -0.78 3.49 -17.30
CA HIS A 95 -0.56 3.21 -18.72
C HIS A 95 -1.53 4.06 -19.55
N LEU A 96 -1.04 4.66 -20.62
CA LEU A 96 -1.89 5.34 -21.59
C LEU A 96 -2.42 4.32 -22.60
N ALA A 97 -3.74 4.16 -22.67
CA ALA A 97 -4.41 3.30 -23.63
C ALA A 97 -5.48 4.09 -24.41
N PRO A 98 -5.10 4.94 -25.38
CA PRO A 98 -6.03 5.79 -26.11
C PRO A 98 -6.94 5.01 -27.08
N SER A 99 -6.59 3.77 -27.42
CA SER A 99 -7.39 2.91 -28.29
C SER A 99 -7.65 1.52 -27.69
N ALA A 100 -8.66 0.82 -28.22
CA ALA A 100 -8.95 -0.56 -27.85
C ALA A 100 -7.77 -1.51 -28.14
N ARG A 101 -6.94 -1.20 -29.15
CA ARG A 101 -5.73 -1.96 -29.47
C ARG A 101 -4.66 -1.79 -28.39
N ASP A 102 -4.48 -0.57 -27.88
CA ASP A 102 -3.52 -0.31 -26.80
C ASP A 102 -3.93 -1.04 -25.52
N LEU A 103 -5.23 -1.06 -25.22
CA LEU A 103 -5.76 -1.82 -24.08
C LEU A 103 -5.57 -3.34 -24.27
N ALA A 104 -5.81 -3.87 -25.47
CA ALA A 104 -5.58 -5.29 -25.76
C ALA A 104 -4.10 -5.68 -25.56
N ASN A 105 -3.17 -4.87 -26.05
CA ASN A 105 -1.74 -5.09 -25.82
C ASN A 105 -1.39 -5.06 -24.32
N LEU A 106 -1.99 -4.14 -23.55
CA LEU A 106 -1.77 -4.06 -22.11
C LEU A 106 -2.32 -5.30 -21.39
N ILE A 107 -3.47 -5.82 -21.79
CA ILE A 107 -4.03 -7.07 -21.25
C ILE A 107 -3.05 -8.22 -21.49
N GLU A 108 -2.55 -8.38 -22.72
CA GLU A 108 -1.57 -9.43 -23.05
C GLU A 108 -0.31 -9.33 -22.18
N LEU A 109 0.22 -8.11 -21.99
CA LEU A 109 1.38 -7.87 -21.14
C LEU A 109 1.12 -8.35 -19.70
N GLN A 110 0.00 -7.95 -19.10
CA GLN A 110 -0.31 -8.25 -17.70
C GLN A 110 -0.64 -9.73 -17.46
N THR A 111 -1.28 -10.42 -18.42
CA THR A 111 -1.61 -11.84 -18.27
C THR A 111 -0.43 -12.77 -18.47
N ASN A 112 0.64 -12.32 -19.13
CA ASN A 112 1.83 -13.13 -19.41
C ASN A 112 2.91 -13.06 -18.30
N HIS A 113 2.76 -12.17 -17.32
CA HIS A 113 3.76 -11.92 -16.26
C HIS A 113 3.80 -12.97 -15.12
N HIS A 114 3.10 -14.11 -15.24
CA HIS A 114 2.89 -15.07 -14.14
C HIS A 114 4.06 -16.03 -13.81
N GLU A 115 5.22 -15.98 -14.48
CA GLU A 115 6.30 -16.97 -14.26
C GLU A 115 7.46 -16.54 -13.32
N VAL A 116 7.60 -15.28 -12.93
CA VAL A 116 8.89 -14.81 -12.33
C VAL A 116 8.83 -14.51 -10.82
N ALA A 117 7.65 -14.42 -10.19
CA ALA A 117 7.55 -13.92 -8.80
C ALA A 117 7.81 -14.96 -7.68
N LEU A 118 8.12 -16.22 -8.00
CA LEU A 118 8.33 -17.28 -7.00
C LEU A 118 9.80 -17.60 -6.69
N ALA A 119 10.74 -16.83 -7.23
CA ALA A 119 12.17 -17.02 -6.98
C ALA A 119 12.89 -15.70 -6.65
N ALA A 120 12.66 -15.17 -5.45
CA ALA A 120 13.58 -14.22 -4.80
C ALA A 120 13.46 -14.33 -3.28
#